data_AF-A0A2W5YLQ0-F1
#
_entry.id   AF-A0A2W5YLQ0-F1
#
_cell.length_a   1.000
_cell.length_b   1.000
_cell.length_c   1.000
_cell.angle_alpha   90.00
_cell.angle_beta   90.00
_cell.angle_gamma   90.00
#
_symmetry.space_group_name_H-M   'P 1'
#
loop_
_entity.id
_entity.type
_entity.pdbx_description
1 polymer ?
#
loop_
_entity_poly.entity_id
_entity_poly.type
_entity_poly.pdbx_seq_one_letter_code
_entity_poly.pdbx_strand_id
1 'polypeptide(L)'
;MRLFMCISCLSMTLGLCGCANEPTSDSSRARKEPLLDPVAFFAGRTASSGVMENRVNGSKRRVTTETRGHRQGETLVLEQNLSFSDGTRQHRSWRIRKLDAHHYEATANDIVGTARGEASGNAFHWSFTLALSPGNPLANVRMTQSMYLQPDGSSLINHTTIRKLGIVVAQVNEQFRRRGSR
;
A
#
# COMPACT_ATOMS: atom_id res chain seq x y z
N MET A 1 3.50 -59.30 -45.04
CA MET A 1 3.88 -59.52 -43.63
C MET A 1 5.15 -58.75 -43.37
N ARG A 2 5.11 -57.84 -42.37
CA ARG A 2 6.21 -56.99 -41.85
C ARG A 2 6.64 -55.83 -42.75
N LEU A 3 6.90 -54.62 -42.27
CA LEU A 3 6.63 -53.93 -41.00
C LEU A 3 7.08 -52.47 -41.25
N PHE A 4 6.35 -51.51 -40.70
CA PHE A 4 6.69 -50.07 -40.70
C PHE A 4 8.15 -49.78 -40.29
N MET A 5 8.85 -48.94 -41.06
CA MET A 5 10.13 -48.27 -40.73
C MET A 5 10.36 -47.19 -41.82
N CYS A 6 10.64 -45.91 -41.63
CA CYS A 6 11.07 -45.10 -40.50
C CYS A 6 10.48 -43.69 -40.60
N ILE A 7 10.25 -43.15 -39.42
CA ILE A 7 9.82 -41.80 -39.08
C ILE A 7 10.87 -40.76 -39.53
N SER A 8 10.35 -39.69 -40.17
CA SER A 8 10.64 -38.26 -39.96
C SER A 8 12.04 -37.80 -39.53
N CYS A 9 12.63 -36.85 -40.28
CA CYS A 9 13.08 -35.57 -39.71
C CYS A 9 13.69 -34.67 -40.81
N LEU A 10 12.85 -33.86 -41.46
CA LEU A 10 13.32 -32.68 -42.18
C LEU A 10 13.36 -31.52 -41.17
N SER A 11 14.44 -31.45 -40.39
CA SER A 11 14.68 -30.34 -39.47
C SER A 11 15.55 -29.30 -40.19
N MET A 12 14.88 -28.35 -40.86
CA MET A 12 15.53 -27.15 -41.40
C MET A 12 15.27 -26.00 -40.43
N THR A 13 16.25 -25.81 -39.54
CA THR A 13 16.33 -24.71 -38.59
C THR A 13 16.73 -23.44 -39.33
N LEU A 14 15.88 -22.42 -39.34
CA LEU A 14 16.30 -21.04 -39.65
C LEU A 14 15.46 -20.03 -38.86
N GLY A 15 16.12 -19.37 -37.93
CA GLY A 15 16.02 -17.91 -37.78
C GLY A 15 14.88 -17.34 -36.95
N LEU A 16 14.80 -17.66 -35.65
CA LEU A 16 14.22 -16.72 -34.69
C LEU A 16 15.35 -15.89 -34.09
N CYS A 17 15.70 -14.80 -34.77
CA CYS A 17 16.44 -13.70 -34.18
C CYS A 17 15.47 -12.97 -33.23
N GLY A 18 15.41 -13.41 -31.98
CA GLY A 18 14.69 -12.72 -30.91
C GLY A 18 15.45 -11.44 -30.55
N CYS A 19 15.04 -10.32 -31.13
CA CYS A 19 15.53 -9.01 -30.75
C CYS A 19 15.16 -8.71 -29.29
N ALA A 20 16.19 -8.38 -28.51
CA ALA A 20 16.19 -7.50 -27.35
C ALA A 20 15.11 -7.75 -26.28
N ASN A 21 15.52 -8.43 -25.21
CA ASN A 21 14.98 -8.14 -23.88
C ASN A 21 15.44 -6.72 -23.51
N GLU A 22 14.63 -5.72 -23.83
CA GLU A 22 14.77 -4.42 -23.20
C GLU A 22 14.44 -4.61 -21.72
N PRO A 23 15.35 -4.31 -20.77
CA PRO A 23 14.93 -4.17 -19.40
C PRO A 23 14.00 -2.95 -19.42
N THR A 24 12.69 -3.17 -19.30
CA THR A 24 11.76 -2.07 -19.01
C THR A 24 12.16 -1.54 -17.64
N SER A 25 13.16 -0.67 -17.63
CA SER A 25 13.42 0.24 -16.54
C SER A 25 12.10 0.96 -16.28
N ASP A 26 11.77 1.06 -15.00
CA ASP A 26 10.52 1.51 -14.40
C ASP A 26 10.22 3.01 -14.66
N SER A 27 10.44 3.47 -15.89
CA SER A 27 10.26 4.83 -16.39
C SER A 27 8.78 5.24 -16.46
N SER A 28 7.86 4.27 -16.48
CA SER A 28 6.41 4.53 -16.49
C SER A 28 5.85 4.92 -15.12
N ARG A 29 6.52 4.56 -14.01
CA ARG A 29 6.14 4.96 -12.65
C ARG A 29 6.75 6.29 -12.23
N ALA A 30 7.95 6.63 -12.72
CA ALA A 30 8.67 7.84 -12.33
C ALA A 30 8.04 9.15 -12.86
N ARG A 31 7.21 9.09 -13.92
CA ARG A 31 6.72 10.27 -14.65
C ARG A 31 5.24 10.63 -14.40
N LYS A 32 4.60 10.08 -13.37
CA LYS A 32 3.20 10.41 -13.04
C LYS A 32 3.15 11.57 -12.07
N GLU A 33 2.85 12.75 -12.60
CA GLU A 33 2.50 13.91 -11.78
C GLU A 33 1.03 13.85 -11.33
N PRO A 34 0.68 14.45 -10.18
CA PRO A 34 1.59 15.08 -9.22
C PRO A 34 2.43 14.07 -8.42
N LEU A 35 3.64 14.46 -8.03
CA LEU A 35 4.50 13.64 -7.16
C LEU A 35 3.91 13.54 -5.75
N LEU A 36 3.86 12.33 -5.21
CA LEU A 36 3.39 12.09 -3.85
C LEU A 36 4.56 12.12 -2.87
N ASP A 37 4.59 13.16 -2.02
CA ASP A 37 5.35 13.15 -0.77
C ASP A 37 4.39 12.90 0.42
N PRO A 38 4.40 11.71 1.04
CA PRO A 38 3.54 11.40 2.18
C PRO A 38 3.74 12.37 3.35
N VAL A 39 4.97 12.84 3.58
CA VAL A 39 5.27 13.75 4.69
C VAL A 39 4.63 15.11 4.47
N ALA A 40 4.56 15.59 3.23
CA ALA A 40 3.87 16.82 2.89
C ALA A 40 2.34 16.64 2.86
N PHE A 41 1.85 15.53 2.30
CA PHE A 41 0.41 15.28 2.15
C PHE A 41 -0.31 15.19 3.51
N PHE A 42 0.29 14.48 4.47
CA PHE A 42 -0.30 14.26 5.79
C PHE A 42 0.10 15.31 6.83
N ALA A 43 0.96 16.29 6.49
CA ALA A 43 1.21 17.44 7.37
C ALA A 43 -0.01 18.36 7.39
N GLY A 44 -0.67 18.44 8.55
CA GLY A 44 -1.93 19.17 8.75
C GLY A 44 -3.11 18.24 8.99
N ARG A 45 -4.32 18.68 8.63
CA ARG A 45 -5.54 17.91 8.85
C ARG A 45 -5.92 17.15 7.57
N THR A 46 -6.13 15.85 7.69
CA THR A 46 -6.72 15.04 6.62
C THR A 46 -7.90 14.23 7.18
N ALA A 47 -8.84 13.88 6.30
CA ALA A 47 -9.93 12.99 6.63
C ALA A 47 -10.11 11.96 5.53
N SER A 48 -10.50 10.74 5.88
CA SER A 48 -10.89 9.71 4.92
C SER A 48 -12.27 9.16 5.17
N SER A 49 -12.83 8.58 4.12
CA SER A 49 -13.99 7.69 4.17
C SER A 49 -13.75 6.52 3.25
N GLY A 50 -14.24 5.35 3.63
CA GLY A 50 -14.05 4.13 2.87
C GLY A 50 -14.87 2.96 3.38
N VAL A 51 -14.55 1.78 2.83
CA VAL A 51 -15.18 0.51 3.19
C VAL A 51 -14.10 -0.53 3.43
N MET A 52 -14.20 -1.21 4.57
CA MET A 52 -13.49 -2.44 4.87
C MET A 52 -14.38 -3.63 4.53
N GLU A 53 -13.83 -4.58 3.79
CA GLU A 53 -14.49 -5.83 3.43
C GLU A 53 -13.72 -7.01 4.02
N ASN A 54 -14.39 -7.82 4.83
CA ASN A 54 -13.85 -9.06 5.37
C ASN A 54 -14.07 -10.18 4.36
N ARG A 55 -12.99 -10.84 3.94
CA ARG A 55 -13.01 -11.91 2.93
C ARG A 55 -13.37 -13.28 3.50
N VAL A 56 -13.34 -13.43 4.83
CA VAL A 56 -13.66 -14.68 5.52
C VAL A 56 -15.17 -14.82 5.74
N ASN A 57 -15.83 -13.74 6.21
CA ASN A 57 -17.26 -13.78 6.53
C ASN A 57 -18.13 -12.87 5.65
N GLY A 58 -17.54 -12.19 4.66
CA GLY A 58 -18.25 -11.32 3.70
C GLY A 58 -18.77 -10.00 4.28
N SER A 59 -18.55 -9.72 5.58
CA SER A 59 -19.04 -8.49 6.20
C SER A 59 -18.37 -7.24 5.62
N LYS A 60 -19.14 -6.15 5.52
CA LYS A 60 -18.67 -4.85 5.06
C LYS A 60 -18.92 -3.80 6.14
N ARG A 61 -17.91 -2.98 6.42
CA ARG A 61 -17.97 -1.93 7.43
C ARG A 61 -17.51 -0.63 6.80
N ARG A 62 -18.27 0.45 6.97
CA ARG A 62 -17.77 1.78 6.60
C ARG A 62 -16.73 2.19 7.62
N VAL A 63 -15.66 2.83 7.15
CA VAL A 63 -14.62 3.41 7.98
C VAL A 63 -14.47 4.89 7.65
N THR A 64 -14.33 5.72 8.68
CA THR A 64 -13.88 7.10 8.55
C THR A 64 -12.64 7.30 9.40
N THR A 65 -11.69 8.07 8.89
CA THR A 65 -10.47 8.40 9.64
C THR A 65 -10.32 9.91 9.70
N GLU A 66 -10.07 10.44 10.89
CA GLU A 66 -9.57 11.80 11.06
C GLU A 66 -8.09 11.72 11.42
N THR A 67 -7.24 12.45 10.68
CA THR A 67 -5.79 12.48 10.92
C THR A 67 -5.34 13.91 11.17
N ARG A 68 -4.50 14.09 12.19
CA ARG A 68 -3.78 15.32 12.48
C ARG A 68 -2.29 15.03 12.41
N GLY A 69 -1.61 15.64 11.46
CA GLY A 69 -0.18 15.53 11.31
C GLY A 69 0.55 16.83 11.62
N HIS A 70 1.67 16.72 12.32
CA HIS A 70 2.60 17.84 12.54
C HIS A 70 4.04 17.36 12.43
N ARG A 71 4.92 18.25 11.97
CA ARG A 71 6.36 17.95 11.90
C ARG A 71 7.02 18.26 13.23
N GLN A 72 7.90 17.37 13.67
CA GLN A 72 8.82 17.53 14.79
C GLN A 72 10.24 17.28 14.25
N GLY A 73 10.92 18.36 13.86
CA GLY A 73 12.17 18.25 13.10
C GLY A 73 11.96 17.46 11.81
N GLU A 74 12.70 16.37 11.64
CA GLU A 74 12.62 15.46 10.49
C GLU A 74 11.49 14.41 10.58
N THR A 75 10.80 14.32 11.72
CA THR A 75 9.76 13.31 11.94
C THR A 75 8.38 13.93 11.72
N LEU A 76 7.55 13.29 10.90
CA LEU A 76 6.11 13.55 10.85
C LEU A 76 5.43 12.69 11.91
N VAL A 77 4.73 13.34 12.85
CA VAL A 77 3.88 12.67 13.83
C VAL A 77 2.44 12.75 13.33
N LEU A 78 1.74 11.61 13.24
CA LEU A 78 0.34 11.54 12.84
C LEU A 78 -0.51 10.95 13.96
N GLU A 79 -1.55 11.67 14.37
CA GLU A 79 -2.58 11.17 15.27
C GLU A 79 -3.83 10.84 14.46
N GLN A 80 -4.19 9.56 14.40
CA GLN A 80 -5.31 9.05 13.61
C GLN A 80 -6.42 8.50 14.51
N ASN A 81 -7.65 8.94 14.28
CA ASN A 81 -8.85 8.39 14.91
C ASN A 81 -9.70 7.72 13.84
N LEU A 82 -9.80 6.40 13.90
CA LEU A 82 -10.59 5.57 13.00
C LEU A 82 -11.92 5.24 13.66
N SER A 83 -13.02 5.42 12.93
CA SER A 83 -14.37 5.08 13.36
C SER A 83 -15.03 4.14 12.36
N PHE A 84 -15.60 3.05 12.85
CA PHE A 84 -16.30 2.06 12.04
C PHE A 84 -17.82 2.17 12.23
N SER A 85 -18.58 1.75 11.22
CA SER A 85 -20.04 1.81 11.26
C SER A 85 -20.71 0.91 12.31
N ASP A 86 -19.98 -0.02 12.91
CA ASP A 86 -20.45 -0.86 14.01
C ASP A 86 -20.17 -0.26 15.40
N GLY A 87 -19.68 0.98 15.46
CA GLY A 87 -19.34 1.68 16.69
C GLY A 87 -17.91 1.45 17.17
N THR A 88 -17.15 0.53 16.57
CA THR A 88 -15.74 0.32 16.92
C THR A 88 -14.94 1.59 16.62
N ARG A 89 -14.05 1.96 17.55
CA ARG A 89 -13.09 3.05 17.39
C ARG A 89 -11.68 2.55 17.61
N GLN A 90 -10.74 3.09 16.84
CA GLN A 90 -9.32 2.81 16.99
C GLN A 90 -8.53 4.11 16.92
N HIS A 91 -7.43 4.15 17.66
CA HIS A 91 -6.50 5.25 17.65
C HIS A 91 -5.12 4.75 17.24
N ARG A 92 -4.50 5.42 16.27
CA ARG A 92 -3.15 5.10 15.79
C ARG A 92 -2.29 6.37 15.75
N SER A 93 -1.17 6.33 16.45
CA SER A 93 -0.15 7.38 16.47
C SER A 93 1.06 6.89 15.70
N TRP A 94 1.40 7.54 14.58
CA TRP A 94 2.58 7.23 13.78
C TRP A 94 3.71 8.22 14.02
N ARG A 95 4.95 7.73 13.94
CA ARG A 95 6.16 8.54 13.81
C ARG A 95 6.88 8.15 12.53
N ILE A 96 6.76 8.98 11.49
CA ILE A 96 7.25 8.71 10.14
C ILE A 96 8.50 9.53 9.87
N ARG A 97 9.54 8.91 9.30
CA ARG A 97 10.76 9.56 8.83
C ARG A 97 10.99 9.25 7.36
N LYS A 98 11.47 10.26 6.63
CA LYS A 98 12.00 10.11 5.27
C LYS A 98 13.47 9.69 5.38
N LEU A 99 13.84 8.60 4.72
CA LEU A 99 15.21 8.07 4.72
C LEU A 99 16.02 8.65 3.55
N ASP A 100 15.40 8.73 2.38
CA ASP A 100 15.97 9.34 1.17
C ASP A 100 14.84 9.85 0.28
N ALA A 101 15.13 10.17 -1.00
CA ALA A 101 14.14 10.70 -1.95
C ALA A 101 12.86 9.85 -2.07
N HIS A 102 12.98 8.52 -1.96
CA HIS A 102 11.93 7.54 -2.24
C HIS A 102 11.54 6.70 -1.03
N HIS A 103 12.44 6.49 -0.07
CA HIS A 103 12.21 5.57 1.04
C HIS A 103 11.81 6.25 2.34
N TYR A 104 10.92 5.57 3.07
CA TYR A 104 10.35 6.04 4.32
C TYR A 104 10.31 4.90 5.34
N GLU A 105 10.39 5.25 6.62
CA GLU A 105 10.16 4.32 7.72
C GLU A 105 9.24 4.93 8.78
N ALA A 106 8.58 4.07 9.56
CA ALA A 106 7.84 4.55 10.73
C ALA A 106 7.68 3.52 11.82
N THR A 107 7.37 4.03 13.01
CA THR A 107 6.81 3.26 14.12
C THR A 107 5.40 3.75 14.44
N ALA A 108 4.63 2.92 15.12
CA ALA A 108 3.33 3.28 15.67
C ALA A 108 3.03 2.47 16.93
N ASN A 109 2.04 2.92 17.70
CA ASN A 109 1.64 2.32 18.98
C ASN A 109 1.09 0.89 18.87
N ASP A 110 0.61 0.48 17.69
CA ASP A 110 -0.06 -0.79 17.46
C ASP A 110 0.60 -1.66 16.37
N ILE A 111 1.83 -1.35 15.98
CA ILE A 111 2.59 -2.14 15.01
C ILE A 111 3.75 -2.89 15.67
N VAL A 112 4.17 -3.98 15.04
CA VAL A 112 5.38 -4.72 15.41
C VAL A 112 6.52 -4.28 14.51
N GLY A 113 7.61 -3.81 15.12
CA GLY A 113 8.81 -3.39 14.41
C GLY A 113 8.63 -2.07 13.65
N THR A 114 9.21 -2.00 12.45
CA THR A 114 9.26 -0.77 11.64
C THR A 114 8.46 -0.96 10.35
N ALA A 115 7.55 -0.04 10.07
CA ALA A 115 6.89 0.08 8.79
C ALA A 115 7.86 0.59 7.71
N ARG A 116 7.70 0.11 6.48
CA ARG A 116 8.54 0.51 5.34
C ARG A 116 7.69 1.09 4.22
N GLY A 117 8.17 2.18 3.64
CA GLY A 117 7.51 2.91 2.58
C GLY A 117 8.40 3.21 1.39
N GLU A 118 7.81 3.20 0.20
CA GLU A 118 8.47 3.55 -1.06
C GLU A 118 7.55 4.44 -1.90
N ALA A 119 8.03 5.62 -2.28
CA ALA A 119 7.34 6.59 -3.12
C ALA A 119 7.94 6.62 -4.53
N SER A 120 7.06 6.50 -5.53
CA SER A 120 7.44 6.61 -6.95
C SER A 120 6.33 7.33 -7.72
N GLY A 121 6.63 8.51 -8.27
CA GLY A 121 5.64 9.33 -8.95
C GLY A 121 4.50 9.74 -8.02
N ASN A 122 3.26 9.51 -8.45
CA ASN A 122 2.06 9.75 -7.65
C ASN A 122 1.71 8.59 -6.69
N ALA A 123 2.52 7.54 -6.62
CA ALA A 123 2.22 6.33 -5.86
C ALA A 123 3.10 6.19 -4.60
N PHE A 124 2.53 5.63 -3.55
CA PHE A 124 3.23 5.26 -2.32
C PHE A 124 2.84 3.86 -1.85
N HIS A 125 3.82 2.98 -1.69
CA HIS A 125 3.63 1.64 -1.16
C HIS A 125 4.05 1.62 0.30
N TRP A 126 3.16 1.15 1.18
CA TRP A 126 3.38 1.12 2.62
C TRP A 126 3.17 -0.29 3.16
N SER A 127 4.09 -0.80 3.97
CA SER A 127 3.95 -2.15 4.52
C SER A 127 4.40 -2.25 5.97
N PHE A 128 3.57 -2.91 6.78
CA PHE A 128 3.80 -3.04 8.22
C PHE A 128 3.02 -4.22 8.81
N THR A 129 3.39 -4.64 10.01
CA THR A 129 2.68 -5.68 10.77
C THR A 129 1.88 -5.04 11.88
N LEU A 130 0.57 -5.21 11.86
CA LEU A 130 -0.34 -4.71 12.88
C LEU A 130 -0.54 -5.77 13.98
N ALA A 131 -0.39 -5.36 15.24
CA ALA A 131 -0.69 -6.17 16.41
C ALA A 131 -2.17 -5.98 16.82
N LEU A 132 -3.05 -6.86 16.33
CA LEU A 132 -4.48 -6.80 16.68
C LEU A 132 -4.74 -7.04 18.18
N SER A 133 -3.86 -7.79 18.84
CA SER A 133 -3.92 -8.08 20.27
C SER A 133 -2.49 -8.01 20.84
N PRO A 134 -2.14 -6.93 21.55
CA PRO A 134 -0.82 -6.79 22.16
C PRO A 134 -0.47 -7.99 23.05
N GLY A 135 0.74 -8.50 22.93
CA GLY A 135 1.19 -9.70 23.65
C GLY A 135 0.78 -11.03 23.02
N ASN A 136 -0.05 -11.03 21.96
CA ASN A 136 -0.41 -12.23 21.21
C ASN A 136 0.07 -12.15 19.75
N PRO A 137 1.29 -12.65 19.44
CA PRO A 137 1.81 -12.66 18.08
C PRO A 137 0.94 -13.43 17.08
N LEU A 138 0.17 -14.41 17.56
CA LEU A 138 -0.77 -15.17 16.73
C LEU A 138 -1.99 -14.35 16.31
N ALA A 139 -2.18 -13.12 16.82
CA ALA A 139 -3.18 -12.19 16.33
C ALA A 139 -2.65 -11.24 15.24
N ASN A 140 -1.34 -11.19 15.01
CA ASN A 140 -0.75 -10.19 14.10
C ASN A 140 -1.19 -10.37 12.65
N VAL A 141 -1.38 -9.26 11.93
CA VAL A 141 -1.69 -9.26 10.50
C VAL A 141 -0.71 -8.39 9.72
N ARG A 142 -0.41 -8.79 8.49
CA ARG A 142 0.39 -7.98 7.57
C ARG A 142 -0.52 -7.03 6.82
N MET A 143 -0.19 -5.75 6.89
CA MET A 143 -0.84 -4.68 6.15
C MET A 143 0.07 -4.29 4.98
N THR A 144 -0.49 -4.23 3.79
CA THR A 144 0.16 -3.61 2.62
C THR A 144 -0.81 -2.63 2.01
N GLN A 145 -0.34 -1.41 1.76
CA GLN A 145 -1.13 -0.31 1.23
C GLN A 145 -0.48 0.19 -0.05
N SER A 146 -1.31 0.49 -1.05
CA SER A 146 -0.94 1.24 -2.24
C SER A 146 -1.77 2.51 -2.26
N MET A 147 -1.10 3.64 -2.16
CA MET A 147 -1.72 4.96 -2.16
C MET A 147 -1.42 5.69 -3.46
N TYR A 148 -2.38 6.41 -4.01
CA TYR A 148 -2.28 7.11 -5.29
C TYR A 148 -2.82 8.52 -5.18
N LEU A 149 -1.93 9.51 -5.34
CA LEU A 149 -2.29 10.92 -5.35
C LEU A 149 -3.06 11.22 -6.64
N GLN A 150 -4.19 11.89 -6.47
CA GLN A 150 -5.06 12.26 -7.58
C GLN A 150 -4.60 13.60 -8.20
N PRO A 151 -5.00 13.89 -9.46
CA PRO A 151 -4.58 15.10 -10.16
C PRO A 151 -4.90 16.42 -9.44
N ASP A 152 -5.89 16.42 -8.54
CA ASP A 152 -6.25 17.59 -7.72
C ASP A 152 -5.22 17.96 -6.63
N GLY A 153 -4.19 17.12 -6.42
CA GLY A 153 -3.14 17.31 -5.42
C GLY A 153 -3.61 17.27 -3.96
N SER A 154 -4.88 16.95 -3.69
CA SER A 154 -5.48 17.02 -2.36
C SER A 154 -6.29 15.77 -1.99
N SER A 155 -6.59 14.90 -2.95
CA SER A 155 -7.23 13.61 -2.76
C SER A 155 -6.22 12.47 -2.96
N LEU A 156 -6.26 11.47 -2.08
CA LEU A 156 -5.39 10.30 -2.11
C LEU A 156 -6.22 9.03 -1.97
N ILE A 157 -6.18 8.16 -2.99
CA ILE A 157 -6.83 6.85 -2.94
C ILE A 157 -5.91 5.88 -2.24
N ASN A 158 -6.40 5.17 -1.23
CA ASN A 158 -5.66 4.14 -0.51
C ASN A 158 -6.35 2.79 -0.67
N HIS A 159 -5.61 1.81 -1.19
CA HIS A 159 -6.01 0.41 -1.20
C HIS A 159 -5.14 -0.38 -0.24
N THR A 160 -5.75 -0.93 0.81
CA THR A 160 -5.10 -1.75 1.82
C THR A 160 -5.51 -3.20 1.66
N THR A 161 -4.53 -4.10 1.66
CA THR A 161 -4.74 -5.54 1.80
C THR A 161 -4.23 -6.03 3.15
N ILE A 162 -5.07 -6.78 3.85
CA ILE A 162 -4.77 -7.35 5.16
C ILE A 162 -4.59 -8.86 5.00
N ARG A 163 -3.40 -9.36 5.37
CA ARG A 163 -3.07 -10.78 5.32
C ARG A 163 -2.85 -11.37 6.70
N LYS A 164 -3.41 -12.55 6.92
CA LYS A 164 -3.10 -13.40 8.08
C LYS A 164 -2.43 -14.66 7.57
N LEU A 165 -1.21 -14.93 8.03
CA LEU A 165 -0.43 -16.11 7.61
C LEU A 165 -0.36 -16.27 6.07
N GLY A 166 -0.17 -15.16 5.35
CA GLY A 166 -0.12 -15.12 3.88
C GLY A 166 -1.47 -15.06 3.17
N ILE A 167 -2.57 -15.40 3.84
CA ILE A 167 -3.92 -15.43 3.26
C ILE A 167 -4.57 -14.05 3.40
N VAL A 168 -5.20 -13.56 2.32
CA VAL A 168 -5.96 -12.30 2.36
C VAL A 168 -7.24 -12.50 3.19
N VAL A 169 -7.35 -11.80 4.31
CA VAL A 169 -8.51 -11.89 5.21
C VAL A 169 -9.41 -10.67 5.13
N ALA A 170 -8.88 -9.52 4.71
CA ALA A 170 -9.67 -8.31 4.52
C ALA A 170 -8.99 -7.36 3.54
N GLN A 171 -9.78 -6.43 3.02
CA GLN A 171 -9.31 -5.30 2.23
C GLN A 171 -10.00 -4.02 2.70
N VAL A 172 -9.33 -2.89 2.53
CA VAL A 172 -9.87 -1.57 2.84
C VAL A 172 -9.62 -0.65 1.65
N ASN A 173 -10.67 0.02 1.18
CA ASN A 173 -10.59 1.05 0.17
C ASN A 173 -11.04 2.36 0.79
N GLU A 174 -10.16 3.36 0.81
CA GLU A 174 -10.41 4.67 1.41
C GLU A 174 -9.96 5.78 0.47
N GLN A 175 -10.66 6.91 0.50
CA GLN A 175 -10.18 8.16 -0.09
C GLN A 175 -9.86 9.13 1.04
N PHE A 176 -8.60 9.53 1.16
CA PHE A 176 -8.17 10.64 2.01
C PHE A 176 -8.33 11.95 1.26
N ARG A 177 -8.66 13.01 1.99
CA ARG A 177 -8.67 14.40 1.52
C ARG A 177 -8.00 15.31 2.53
N ARG A 178 -7.15 16.22 2.05
CA ARG A 178 -6.64 17.32 2.87
C ARG A 178 -7.78 18.26 3.23
N ARG A 179 -7.88 18.65 4.50
CA ARG A 179 -8.76 19.72 4.95
C ARG A 179 -7.93 21.00 4.90
N GLY A 180 -8.35 21.98 4.10
CA GLY A 180 -7.73 23.30 4.11
C GLY A 180 -7.71 23.85 5.54
N SER A 181 -6.66 24.59 5.89
CA SER A 181 -6.66 25.43 7.09
C SER A 181 -7.75 26.48 6.91
N ARG A 182 -8.88 26.31 7.60
CA ARG A 182 -9.78 27.43 7.87
C ARG A 182 -9.18 28.25 9.00
#